data_AF-A0A0C2D5U0-F1
#
_entry.id   AF-A0A0C2D5U0-F1
#
_cell.length_a   1.000
_cell.length_b   1.000
_cell.length_c   1.000
_cell.angle_alpha   90.00
_cell.angle_beta   90.00
_cell.angle_gamma   90.00
#
_symmetry.space_group_name_H-M   'P 1'
#
loop_
_entity.id
_entity.type
_entity.pdbx_description
1 polymer ?
#
loop_
_entity_poly.entity_id
_entity_poly.type
_entity_poly.pdbx_seq_one_letter_code
_entity_poly.pdbx_strand_id
1 'polypeptide(L)'
;MPEFKMEDILIDRYGNDLRKFYHLFPESFRMPDMDMFYKNPMSDMSAKMQQRIFECRFDQYLNAVAHILNTGQGVVLERTPYSDFVFVNAMRSKNYVGHEYLKHYYYVRKAALPQLHFWPHLVVYLDAPVHKCLENIRARGNANEIAAVDETYLGTIEDSYKDSLKEYKRHSKILAYDWTRPGDADTVVEDIERLDFDFFEWHSGDVMEEWFTLVDEVGWNGWRQHVTSKVDARLYAFGGMSTHEVGELYINPRDAGHFMHVMRKEVLKSPHGYGFITKNGDPMQGLTNWRTDHYMAEPWYEYYYKEAYYDDMGSLETSLDPHSDSYDPDYVHHHH
;
A
#
# COMPACT_ATOMS: atom_id res chain seq x y z
N MET A 1 -2.76 -6.30 14.35
CA MET A 1 -3.40 -6.24 13.00
C MET A 1 -2.77 -7.34 12.16
N PRO A 2 -3.48 -7.93 11.17
CA PRO A 2 -2.90 -8.98 10.33
C PRO A 2 -1.78 -8.45 9.42
N GLU A 3 -0.90 -9.35 8.98
CA GLU A 3 0.08 -9.08 7.91
C GLU A 3 -0.63 -8.62 6.64
N PHE A 4 -0.08 -7.60 5.97
CA PHE A 4 -0.57 -7.20 4.66
C PHE A 4 -0.20 -8.22 3.60
N LYS A 5 -1.21 -8.83 2.98
CA LYS A 5 -1.04 -9.68 1.80
C LYS A 5 -1.68 -9.00 0.60
N MET A 6 -0.94 -9.01 -0.51
CA MET A 6 -1.42 -8.44 -1.76
C MET A 6 -2.71 -9.11 -2.26
N GLU A 7 -2.90 -10.40 -1.95
CA GLU A 7 -4.11 -11.16 -2.28
C GLU A 7 -5.38 -10.60 -1.60
N ASP A 8 -5.25 -10.02 -0.41
CA ASP A 8 -6.40 -9.53 0.37
C ASP A 8 -7.07 -8.33 -0.27
N ILE A 9 -6.35 -7.57 -1.11
CA ILE A 9 -6.87 -6.41 -1.83
C ILE A 9 -7.38 -6.74 -3.24
N LEU A 10 -7.16 -7.97 -3.72
CA LEU A 10 -7.72 -8.45 -4.99
C LEU A 10 -9.15 -8.96 -4.83
N ILE A 11 -9.60 -9.15 -3.59
CA ILE A 11 -10.97 -9.50 -3.24
C ILE A 11 -11.68 -8.23 -2.76
N ASP A 12 -12.72 -7.83 -3.48
CA ASP A 12 -13.50 -6.64 -3.12
C ASP A 12 -14.36 -6.85 -1.87
N ARG A 13 -14.99 -5.78 -1.36
CA ARG A 13 -15.91 -5.86 -0.20
C ARG A 13 -17.15 -6.74 -0.41
N TYR A 14 -17.50 -7.07 -1.65
CA TYR A 14 -18.62 -7.97 -1.97
C TYR A 14 -18.17 -9.44 -2.18
N GLY A 15 -16.87 -9.73 -2.02
CA GLY A 15 -16.30 -11.06 -2.19
C GLY A 15 -15.98 -11.45 -3.64
N ASN A 16 -15.99 -10.49 -4.58
CA ASN A 16 -15.56 -10.73 -5.94
C ASN A 16 -14.03 -10.73 -6.03
N ASP A 17 -13.49 -11.81 -6.58
CA ASP A 17 -12.06 -11.93 -6.87
C ASP A 17 -11.78 -11.34 -8.26
N LEU A 18 -11.08 -10.20 -8.30
CA LEU A 18 -10.79 -9.46 -9.52
C LEU A 18 -9.96 -10.27 -10.53
N ARG A 19 -9.18 -11.25 -10.06
CA ARG A 19 -8.36 -12.14 -10.91
C ARG A 19 -9.20 -12.93 -11.91
N LYS A 20 -10.43 -13.26 -11.55
CA LYS A 20 -11.37 -13.98 -12.43
C LYS A 20 -11.72 -13.17 -13.68
N PHE A 21 -11.61 -11.84 -13.60
CA PHE A 21 -11.98 -10.92 -14.67
C PHE A 21 -10.77 -10.39 -15.46
N TYR A 22 -9.54 -10.84 -15.17
CA TYR A 22 -8.32 -10.34 -15.84
C TYR A 22 -8.32 -10.55 -17.36
N HIS A 23 -9.05 -11.55 -17.85
CA HIS A 23 -9.22 -11.78 -19.28
C HIS A 23 -10.09 -10.72 -19.97
N LEU A 24 -10.92 -10.00 -19.20
CA LEU A 24 -11.75 -8.88 -19.67
C LEU A 24 -11.06 -7.54 -19.42
N PHE A 25 -10.21 -7.44 -18.40
CA PHE A 25 -9.49 -6.20 -18.13
C PHE A 25 -8.38 -5.94 -19.16
N PRO A 26 -8.17 -4.65 -19.53
CA PRO A 26 -6.96 -4.22 -20.20
C PRO A 26 -5.73 -4.68 -19.42
N GLU A 27 -4.65 -4.96 -20.12
CA GLU A 27 -3.42 -5.39 -19.48
C GLU A 27 -3.02 -4.41 -18.38
N SER A 28 -3.07 -3.10 -18.64
CA SER A 28 -2.74 -2.02 -17.70
C SER A 28 -3.54 -2.01 -16.39
N PHE A 29 -4.71 -2.66 -16.32
CA PHE A 29 -5.59 -2.73 -15.15
C PHE A 29 -5.63 -4.12 -14.47
N ARG A 30 -4.83 -5.08 -14.95
CA ARG A 30 -4.67 -6.37 -14.26
C ARG A 30 -3.83 -6.17 -13.00
N MET A 31 -4.50 -5.89 -11.88
CA MET A 31 -3.86 -5.63 -10.59
C MET A 31 -2.82 -6.72 -10.28
N PRO A 32 -1.55 -6.37 -10.13
CA PRO A 32 -0.49 -7.36 -10.01
C PRO A 32 -0.57 -8.11 -8.69
N ASP A 33 -0.46 -9.44 -8.76
CA ASP A 33 -0.20 -10.29 -7.61
C ASP A 33 1.31 -10.60 -7.50
N MET A 34 1.71 -11.15 -6.35
CA MET A 34 3.10 -11.54 -6.12
C MET A 34 3.57 -12.59 -7.13
N ASP A 35 2.67 -13.48 -7.57
CA ASP A 35 2.97 -14.52 -8.55
C ASP A 35 3.24 -13.94 -9.95
N MET A 36 2.53 -12.89 -10.37
CA MET A 36 2.77 -12.16 -11.62
C MET A 36 4.11 -11.45 -11.57
N PHE A 37 4.45 -10.83 -10.44
CA PHE A 37 5.77 -10.25 -10.21
C PHE A 37 6.86 -11.31 -10.34
N TYR A 38 6.71 -12.46 -9.69
CA TYR A 38 7.72 -13.53 -9.78
C TYR A 38 7.84 -14.13 -11.18
N LYS A 39 6.74 -14.21 -11.95
CA LYS A 39 6.75 -14.70 -13.33
C LYS A 39 7.40 -13.73 -14.31
N ASN A 40 7.13 -12.43 -14.17
CA ASN A 40 7.68 -11.41 -15.05
C ASN A 40 7.98 -10.11 -14.28
N PRO A 41 9.11 -10.05 -13.56
CA PRO A 41 9.45 -8.89 -12.74
C PRO A 41 9.82 -7.66 -13.59
N MET A 42 10.08 -7.83 -14.89
CA MET A 42 10.38 -6.74 -15.84
C MET A 42 9.12 -6.08 -16.42
N SER A 43 7.93 -6.56 -16.06
CA SER A 43 6.67 -5.92 -16.49
C SER A 43 6.48 -4.58 -15.78
N ASP A 44 5.86 -3.62 -16.48
CA ASP A 44 5.38 -2.35 -15.90
C ASP A 44 4.49 -2.56 -14.66
N MET A 45 3.89 -3.75 -14.56
CA MET A 45 3.13 -4.19 -13.41
C MET A 45 3.89 -4.22 -12.10
N SER A 46 5.20 -4.47 -12.12
CA SER A 46 6.03 -4.46 -10.92
C SER A 46 6.00 -3.10 -10.21
N ALA A 47 6.02 -2.01 -10.98
CA ALA A 47 5.95 -0.65 -10.46
C ALA A 47 4.56 -0.34 -9.86
N LYS A 48 3.49 -0.74 -10.56
CA LYS A 48 2.11 -0.60 -10.06
C LYS A 48 1.90 -1.40 -8.77
N MET A 49 2.46 -2.61 -8.70
CA MET A 49 2.41 -3.45 -7.51
C MET A 49 3.05 -2.75 -6.33
N GLN A 50 4.29 -2.27 -6.51
CA GLN A 50 5.03 -1.65 -5.43
C GLN A 50 4.38 -0.35 -4.95
N GLN A 51 3.86 0.47 -5.86
CA GLN A 51 3.11 1.66 -5.48
C GLN A 51 1.90 1.27 -4.63
N ARG A 52 1.19 0.22 -5.03
CA ARG A 52 0.01 -0.24 -4.30
C ARG A 52 0.34 -0.80 -2.93
N ILE A 53 1.42 -1.56 -2.81
CA ILE A 53 1.94 -2.04 -1.52
C ILE A 53 2.22 -0.85 -0.60
N PHE A 54 2.86 0.21 -1.12
CA PHE A 54 3.14 1.41 -0.34
C PHE A 54 1.87 2.11 0.16
N GLU A 55 0.89 2.33 -0.72
CA GLU A 55 -0.41 2.91 -0.35
C GLU A 55 -1.14 2.08 0.70
N CYS A 56 -1.16 0.76 0.56
CA CYS A 56 -1.81 -0.12 1.52
C CYS A 56 -1.09 -0.11 2.89
N ARG A 57 0.24 -0.10 2.90
CA ARG A 57 1.01 0.03 4.15
C ARG A 57 0.80 1.38 4.82
N PHE A 58 0.66 2.45 4.04
CA PHE A 58 0.30 3.78 4.54
C PHE A 58 -1.07 3.77 5.23
N ASP A 59 -2.09 3.20 4.57
CA ASP A 59 -3.43 3.04 5.12
C ASP A 59 -3.46 2.20 6.40
N GLN A 60 -2.72 1.09 6.40
CA GLN A 60 -2.58 0.19 7.55
C GLN A 60 -1.94 0.90 8.74
N TYR A 61 -0.95 1.75 8.46
CA TYR A 61 -0.28 2.52 9.50
C TYR A 61 -1.23 3.56 10.12
N LEU A 62 -1.99 4.30 9.31
CA LEU A 62 -3.01 5.22 9.81
C LEU A 62 -4.08 4.49 10.64
N ASN A 63 -4.49 3.29 10.21
CA ASN A 63 -5.37 2.42 10.98
C ASN A 63 -4.80 2.04 12.35
N ALA A 64 -3.51 1.69 12.41
CA ALA A 64 -2.84 1.38 13.66
C ALA A 64 -2.77 2.58 14.60
N VAL A 65 -2.41 3.76 14.09
CA VAL A 65 -2.39 5.00 14.88
C VAL A 65 -3.79 5.36 15.36
N ALA A 66 -4.81 5.28 14.50
CA ALA A 66 -6.19 5.50 14.90
C ALA A 66 -6.63 4.53 16.00
N HIS A 67 -6.25 3.25 15.93
CA HIS A 67 -6.55 2.29 16.99
C HIS A 67 -5.90 2.69 18.32
N ILE A 68 -4.62 3.06 18.31
CA ILE A 68 -3.89 3.52 19.49
C ILE A 68 -4.56 4.76 20.10
N LEU A 69 -4.87 5.79 19.29
CA LEU A 69 -5.47 7.04 19.77
C LEU A 69 -6.92 6.87 20.27
N ASN A 70 -7.66 5.89 19.76
CA ASN A 70 -9.04 5.64 20.15
C ASN A 70 -9.17 4.70 21.36
N THR A 71 -8.28 3.73 21.51
CA THR A 71 -8.41 2.63 22.49
C THR A 71 -7.32 2.60 23.55
N GLY A 72 -6.16 3.21 23.29
CA GLY A 72 -4.97 3.09 24.11
C GLY A 72 -4.26 1.73 24.00
N GLN A 73 -4.73 0.81 23.16
CA GLN A 73 -4.11 -0.50 22.99
C GLN A 73 -2.95 -0.44 21.98
N GLY A 74 -1.81 -1.04 22.35
CA GLY A 74 -0.64 -1.15 21.47
C GLY A 74 -0.90 -2.04 20.25
N VAL A 75 -0.22 -1.72 19.14
CA VAL A 75 -0.35 -2.44 17.86
C VAL A 75 1.03 -2.89 17.38
N VAL A 76 1.13 -4.17 16.99
CA VAL A 76 2.27 -4.71 16.26
C VAL A 76 1.95 -4.72 14.77
N LEU A 77 2.88 -4.19 13.97
CA LEU A 77 2.81 -4.16 12.51
C LEU A 77 4.02 -4.87 11.91
N GLU A 78 3.78 -5.61 10.83
CA GLU A 78 4.85 -6.22 10.04
C GLU A 78 5.32 -5.25 8.97
N ARG A 79 6.49 -4.65 9.22
CA ARG A 79 7.05 -3.55 8.43
C ARG A 79 6.15 -2.32 8.46
N THR A 80 6.70 -1.20 8.00
CA THR A 80 5.99 0.08 7.98
C THR A 80 6.25 0.77 6.63
N PRO A 81 5.43 1.78 6.26
CA PRO A 81 5.69 2.61 5.09
C PRO A 81 7.07 3.30 5.12
N TYR A 82 7.65 3.56 6.29
CA TYR A 82 8.98 4.16 6.40
C TYR A 82 10.08 3.27 5.83
N SER A 83 9.95 1.95 5.98
CA SER A 83 10.89 0.93 5.49
C SER A 83 10.60 0.44 4.08
N ASP A 84 9.55 0.91 3.41
CA ASP A 84 9.11 0.35 2.13
C ASP A 84 10.13 0.55 0.98
N PHE A 85 10.91 1.64 1.05
CA PHE A 85 11.87 2.02 0.00
C PHE A 85 12.98 0.99 -0.25
N VAL A 86 13.25 0.11 0.72
CA VAL A 86 14.25 -0.96 0.59
C VAL A 86 13.92 -1.89 -0.57
N PHE A 87 12.63 -2.16 -0.81
CA PHE A 87 12.17 -3.01 -1.91
C PHE A 87 12.28 -2.30 -3.25
N VAL A 88 11.96 -1.00 -3.31
CA VAL A 88 12.11 -0.17 -4.51
C VAL A 88 13.56 -0.09 -4.94
N ASN A 89 14.48 0.13 -4.00
CA ASN A 89 15.92 0.16 -4.28
C ASN A 89 16.41 -1.18 -4.82
N ALA A 90 15.95 -2.30 -4.25
CA ALA A 90 16.30 -3.63 -4.73
C ALA A 90 15.70 -3.94 -6.11
N MET A 91 14.48 -3.50 -6.39
CA MET A 91 13.89 -3.60 -7.74
C MET A 91 14.65 -2.75 -8.75
N ARG A 92 15.11 -1.56 -8.35
CA ARG A 92 15.93 -0.70 -9.22
C ARG A 92 17.28 -1.32 -9.51
N SER A 93 17.95 -1.94 -8.53
CA SER A 93 19.26 -2.56 -8.73
C SER A 93 19.21 -3.72 -9.74
N LYS A 94 18.06 -4.40 -9.83
CA LYS A 94 17.77 -5.42 -10.85
C LYS A 94 17.19 -4.86 -12.16
N ASN A 95 16.96 -3.55 -12.25
CA ASN A 95 16.25 -2.88 -13.35
C ASN A 95 14.81 -3.40 -13.58
N TYR A 96 14.14 -3.91 -12.55
CA TYR A 96 12.72 -4.29 -12.60
C TYR A 96 11.79 -3.07 -12.67
N VAL A 97 12.26 -1.93 -12.19
CA VAL A 97 11.58 -0.64 -12.29
C VAL A 97 12.48 0.39 -12.95
N GLY A 98 11.88 1.29 -13.73
CA GLY A 98 12.57 2.37 -14.41
C GLY A 98 13.08 3.46 -13.46
N HIS A 99 13.93 4.31 -14.01
CA HIS A 99 14.50 5.45 -13.28
C HIS A 99 13.45 6.51 -12.96
N GLU A 100 12.48 6.72 -13.87
CA GLU A 100 11.41 7.69 -13.67
C GLU A 100 10.44 7.25 -12.57
N TYR A 101 10.12 5.94 -12.49
CA TYR A 101 9.37 5.39 -11.37
C TYR A 101 10.10 5.60 -10.03
N LEU A 102 11.42 5.36 -9.98
CA LEU A 102 12.20 5.59 -8.74
C LEU A 102 12.07 7.04 -8.24
N LYS A 103 12.22 8.02 -9.15
CA LYS A 103 12.06 9.43 -8.80
C LYS A 103 10.65 9.72 -8.29
N HIS A 104 9.63 9.21 -9.00
CA HIS A 104 8.24 9.37 -8.63
C HIS A 104 7.97 8.77 -7.24
N TYR A 105 8.48 7.57 -6.96
CA TYR A 105 8.34 6.94 -5.65
C TYR A 105 8.93 7.79 -4.52
N TYR A 106 10.15 8.32 -4.67
CA TYR A 106 10.74 9.17 -3.64
C TYR A 106 10.00 10.51 -3.48
N TYR A 107 9.43 11.04 -4.56
CA TYR A 107 8.58 12.23 -4.51
C TYR A 107 7.29 11.96 -3.73
N VAL A 108 6.61 10.84 -4.01
CA VAL A 108 5.44 10.37 -3.26
C VAL A 108 5.77 10.12 -1.80
N ARG A 109 6.85 9.39 -1.52
CA ARG A 109 7.33 9.13 -0.14
C ARG A 109 7.53 10.44 0.63
N LYS A 110 8.14 11.45 0.00
CA LYS A 110 8.39 12.75 0.63
C LYS A 110 7.09 13.49 1.00
N ALA A 111 6.03 13.33 0.21
CA ALA A 111 4.72 13.90 0.50
C ALA A 111 3.94 13.08 1.55
N ALA A 112 4.07 11.75 1.50
CA ALA A 112 3.33 10.82 2.34
C ALA A 112 3.83 10.74 3.78
N LEU A 113 5.15 10.63 4.02
CA LEU A 113 5.68 10.42 5.37
C LEU A 113 5.28 11.50 6.40
N PRO A 114 5.25 12.80 6.06
CA PRO A 114 4.76 13.82 6.99
C PRO A 114 3.31 13.64 7.44
N GLN A 115 2.46 12.98 6.64
CA GLN A 115 1.04 12.74 6.99
C GLN A 115 0.86 11.66 8.05
N LEU A 116 1.87 10.80 8.26
CA LEU A 116 1.82 9.80 9.32
C LEU A 116 2.13 10.41 10.69
N HIS A 117 3.01 11.43 10.71
CA HIS A 117 3.52 12.19 11.85
C HIS A 117 4.16 11.36 12.97
N PHE A 118 3.42 10.42 13.54
CA PHE A 118 3.84 9.54 14.60
C PHE A 118 4.71 8.40 14.08
N TRP A 119 5.96 8.31 14.55
CA TRP A 119 6.84 7.18 14.28
C TRP A 119 6.58 6.01 15.23
N PRO A 120 6.98 4.77 14.88
CA PRO A 120 6.87 3.64 15.80
C PRO A 120 7.68 3.88 17.07
N HIS A 121 7.15 3.50 18.23
CA HIS A 121 7.91 3.57 19.49
C HIS A 121 9.12 2.62 19.48
N LEU A 122 8.92 1.41 18.96
CA LEU A 122 9.90 0.34 18.92
C LEU A 122 9.98 -0.26 17.52
N VAL A 123 11.21 -0.49 17.06
CA VAL A 123 11.50 -1.25 15.85
C VAL A 123 12.30 -2.50 16.21
N VAL A 124 11.74 -3.67 15.90
CA VAL A 124 12.43 -4.95 16.04
C VAL A 124 13.04 -5.33 14.69
N TYR A 125 14.36 -5.32 14.61
CA TYR A 125 15.12 -5.68 13.42
C TYR A 125 15.67 -7.11 13.56
N LEU A 126 15.32 -7.96 12.59
CA LEU A 126 15.77 -9.35 12.54
C LEU A 126 16.87 -9.48 11.48
N ASP A 127 18.10 -9.65 11.94
CA ASP A 127 19.27 -9.76 11.08
C ASP A 127 19.44 -11.20 10.58
N ALA A 128 19.02 -11.45 9.33
CA ALA A 128 19.16 -12.74 8.68
C ALA A 128 20.09 -12.62 7.47
N PRO A 129 21.20 -13.36 7.41
CA PRO A 129 22.16 -13.21 6.33
C PRO A 129 21.59 -13.71 5.00
N VAL A 130 21.99 -13.07 3.90
CA VAL A 130 21.46 -13.30 2.55
C VAL A 130 21.48 -14.78 2.13
N HIS A 131 22.58 -15.50 2.40
CA HIS A 131 22.71 -16.91 2.05
C HIS A 131 21.62 -17.77 2.70
N LYS A 132 21.30 -17.51 3.97
CA LYS A 132 20.26 -18.22 4.72
C LYS A 132 18.87 -17.86 4.21
N CYS A 133 18.65 -16.60 3.86
CA CYS A 133 17.40 -16.17 3.23
C CYS A 133 17.17 -16.89 1.90
N LEU A 134 18.21 -17.05 1.07
CA LEU A 134 18.16 -17.81 -0.18
C LEU A 134 17.87 -19.31 0.06
N GLU A 135 18.49 -19.92 1.07
CA GLU A 135 18.20 -21.30 1.47
C GLU A 135 16.74 -21.47 1.88
N ASN A 136 16.20 -20.54 2.68
CA ASN A 136 14.80 -20.55 3.10
C ASN A 136 13.85 -20.37 1.91
N ILE A 137 14.16 -19.47 0.97
CA ILE A 137 13.38 -19.28 -0.27
C ILE A 137 13.37 -20.58 -1.10
N ARG A 138 14.54 -21.22 -1.27
CA ARG A 138 14.65 -22.50 -1.97
C ARG A 138 13.86 -23.61 -1.27
N ALA A 139 13.84 -23.61 0.07
CA ALA A 139 13.07 -24.57 0.86
C ALA A 139 11.55 -24.38 0.72
N ARG A 140 11.07 -23.17 0.43
CA ARG A 140 9.64 -22.91 0.12
C ARG A 140 9.21 -23.53 -1.22
N GLY A 141 10.13 -23.72 -2.16
CA GLY A 141 9.90 -24.46 -3.40
C GLY A 141 9.13 -23.71 -4.50
N ASN A 142 8.93 -22.39 -4.39
CA ASN A 142 8.32 -21.61 -5.47
C ASN A 142 9.36 -21.30 -6.56
N ALA A 143 9.24 -21.98 -7.71
CA ALA A 143 10.19 -21.84 -8.81
C ALA A 143 10.30 -20.41 -9.37
N ASN A 144 9.19 -19.67 -9.40
CA ASN A 144 9.17 -18.30 -9.92
C ASN A 144 9.85 -17.34 -8.92
N GLU A 145 9.59 -17.52 -7.61
CA GLU A 145 10.22 -16.73 -6.56
C GLU A 145 11.76 -16.92 -6.57
N ILE A 146 12.21 -18.17 -6.72
CA ILE A 146 13.64 -18.51 -6.80
C ILE A 146 14.31 -17.86 -8.02
N ALA A 147 13.59 -17.69 -9.13
CA ALA A 147 14.13 -17.09 -10.35
C ALA A 147 14.19 -15.56 -10.29
N ALA A 148 13.25 -14.92 -9.58
CA ALA A 148 13.18 -13.47 -9.46
C ALA A 148 14.04 -12.92 -8.32
N VAL A 149 14.22 -13.68 -7.24
CA VAL A 149 14.92 -13.24 -6.02
C VAL A 149 16.35 -13.79 -5.98
N ASP A 150 17.28 -12.98 -6.47
CA ASP A 150 18.71 -13.30 -6.50
C ASP A 150 19.48 -12.73 -5.28
N GLU A 151 20.73 -13.17 -5.11
CA GLU A 151 21.67 -12.68 -4.10
C GLU A 151 21.86 -11.15 -4.17
N THR A 152 21.91 -10.59 -5.38
CA THR A 152 22.03 -9.13 -5.57
C THR A 152 20.79 -8.37 -5.11
N TYR A 153 19.60 -8.93 -5.30
CA TYR A 153 18.35 -8.34 -4.85
C TYR A 153 18.29 -8.31 -3.32
N LEU A 154 18.55 -9.45 -2.68
CA LEU A 154 18.55 -9.55 -1.21
C LEU A 154 19.69 -8.77 -0.55
N GLY A 155 20.89 -8.73 -1.15
CA GLY A 155 21.99 -7.90 -0.67
C GLY A 155 21.66 -6.41 -0.73
N THR A 156 20.98 -5.96 -1.79
CA THR A 156 20.51 -4.56 -1.87
C THR A 156 19.48 -4.25 -0.79
N ILE A 157 18.60 -5.20 -0.46
CA ILE A 157 17.64 -5.07 0.64
C ILE A 157 18.36 -4.94 1.97
N GLU A 158 19.33 -5.82 2.26
CA GLU A 158 20.12 -5.77 3.49
C GLU A 158 20.83 -4.41 3.66
N ASP A 159 21.48 -3.92 2.60
CA ASP A 159 22.15 -2.62 2.63
C ASP A 159 21.17 -1.45 2.79
N SER A 160 20.02 -1.51 2.12
CA SER A 160 18.99 -0.46 2.25
C SER A 160 18.34 -0.45 3.64
N TYR A 161 18.23 -1.61 4.30
CA TYR A 161 17.76 -1.67 5.69
C TYR A 161 18.70 -0.94 6.65
N LYS A 162 20.02 -0.98 6.42
CA LYS A 162 20.97 -0.20 7.23
C LYS A 162 20.68 1.29 7.16
N ASP A 163 20.26 1.79 6.00
CA ASP A 163 19.82 3.18 5.85
C ASP A 163 18.47 3.45 6.53
N SER A 164 17.53 2.51 6.44
CA SER A 164 16.25 2.61 7.17
C SER A 164 16.46 2.65 8.69
N LEU A 165 17.39 1.85 9.23
CA LEU A 165 17.74 1.87 10.65
C LEU A 165 18.36 3.20 11.08
N LYS A 166 19.08 3.91 10.20
CA LYS A 166 19.58 5.26 10.50
C LYS A 166 18.45 6.28 10.63
N GLU A 167 17.39 6.16 9.82
CA GLU A 167 16.19 6.99 9.96
C GLU A 167 15.48 6.66 11.29
N TYR A 168 15.20 5.38 11.56
CA TYR A 168 14.54 4.97 12.80
C TYR A 168 15.31 5.32 14.06
N LYS A 169 16.65 5.30 14.03
CA LYS A 169 17.47 5.60 15.22
C LYS A 169 17.21 7.00 15.79
N ARG A 170 16.70 7.93 14.96
CA ARG A 170 16.36 9.28 15.39
C ARG A 170 15.02 9.35 16.11
N HIS A 171 14.08 8.46 15.76
CA HIS A 171 12.67 8.59 16.16
C HIS A 171 12.19 7.44 17.07
N SER A 172 12.85 6.28 17.02
CA SER A 172 12.39 5.02 17.61
C SER A 172 13.50 4.32 18.38
N LYS A 173 13.13 3.56 19.42
CA LYS A 173 14.04 2.57 20.03
C LYS A 173 14.19 1.39 19.08
N ILE A 174 15.40 0.83 18.98
CA ILE A 174 15.69 -0.29 18.07
C ILE A 174 16.20 -1.47 18.89
N LEU A 175 15.58 -2.62 18.71
CA LEU A 175 16.09 -3.92 19.16
C LEU A 175 16.52 -4.71 17.94
N ALA A 176 17.79 -5.12 17.88
CA ALA A 176 18.35 -5.88 16.78
C ALA A 176 18.72 -7.29 17.26
N TYR A 177 18.20 -8.30 16.56
CA TYR A 177 18.41 -9.70 16.89
C TYR A 177 19.10 -10.42 15.73
N ASP A 178 20.11 -11.24 16.04
CA ASP A 178 20.64 -12.20 15.09
C ASP A 178 19.59 -13.30 14.86
N TRP A 179 19.07 -13.38 13.64
CA TRP A 179 18.04 -14.32 13.21
C TRP A 179 18.60 -15.42 12.28
N THR A 180 19.89 -15.73 12.43
CA THR A 180 20.55 -16.90 11.80
C THR A 180 19.96 -18.23 12.26
N ARG A 181 19.25 -18.27 13.38
CA ARG A 181 18.36 -19.36 13.79
C ARG A 181 17.09 -18.72 14.32
N PRO A 182 15.89 -19.31 14.09
CA PRO A 182 14.67 -18.77 14.67
C PRO A 182 14.86 -18.68 16.18
N GLY A 183 14.83 -17.45 16.70
CA GLY A 183 14.99 -17.16 18.11
C GLY A 183 13.75 -17.53 18.90
N ASP A 184 13.87 -17.46 20.22
CA ASP A 184 12.75 -17.63 21.13
C ASP A 184 11.95 -16.32 21.25
N ALA A 185 10.64 -16.40 21.02
CA ALA A 185 9.75 -15.24 21.10
C ALA A 185 9.70 -14.68 22.52
N ASP A 186 9.83 -15.54 23.54
CA ASP A 186 9.77 -15.13 24.95
C ASP A 186 10.93 -14.21 25.33
N THR A 187 12.11 -14.42 24.73
CA THR A 187 13.28 -13.54 24.94
C THR A 187 13.03 -12.13 24.40
N VAL A 188 12.39 -12.03 23.22
CA VAL A 188 12.05 -10.74 22.61
C VAL A 188 11.03 -10.01 23.46
N VAL A 189 10.03 -10.71 24.01
CA VAL A 189 9.03 -10.12 24.91
C VAL A 189 9.68 -9.61 26.19
N GLU A 190 10.58 -10.40 26.81
CA GLU A 190 11.28 -9.98 28.03
C GLU A 190 12.12 -8.71 27.80
N ASP A 191 12.80 -8.61 26.66
CA ASP A 191 13.56 -7.39 26.31
C ASP A 191 12.64 -6.19 26.08
N ILE A 192 11.46 -6.39 25.50
CA ILE A 192 10.45 -5.33 25.33
C ILE A 192 9.93 -4.85 26.68
N GLU A 193 9.65 -5.75 27.62
CA GLU A 193 9.19 -5.41 28.97
C GLU A 193 10.24 -4.67 29.80
N ARG A 194 11.52 -4.90 29.51
CA ARG A 194 12.64 -4.18 30.16
C ARG A 194 12.85 -2.78 29.59
N LEU A 195 12.30 -2.46 28.42
CA LEU A 195 12.40 -1.13 27.84
C LEU A 195 11.49 -0.15 28.57
N ASP A 196 12.07 0.93 29.04
CA ASP A 196 11.32 2.06 29.57
C ASP A 196 10.90 3.00 28.43
N PHE A 197 9.58 3.06 28.19
CA PHE A 197 8.94 3.98 27.24
C PHE A 197 8.41 5.25 27.90
N ASP A 198 8.32 5.28 29.24
CA ASP A 198 7.74 6.39 30.01
C ASP A 198 8.78 7.47 30.32
N PHE A 199 10.05 7.10 30.42
CA PHE A 199 11.12 8.04 30.74
C PHE A 199 11.65 8.77 29.49
N PHE A 200 11.07 9.92 29.19
CA PHE A 200 11.62 10.87 28.23
C PHE A 200 12.78 11.67 28.84
N GLU A 201 14.01 11.20 28.63
CA GLU A 201 15.19 11.99 28.99
C GLU A 201 15.31 13.18 28.04
N TRP A 202 15.06 14.39 28.56
CA TRP A 202 15.27 15.67 27.85
C TRP A 202 16.66 15.84 27.21
N HIS A 203 17.62 14.97 27.55
CA HIS A 203 19.00 14.99 27.06
C HIS A 203 19.41 13.73 26.26
N SER A 204 18.49 12.77 26.04
CA SER A 204 18.77 11.49 25.35
C SER A 204 18.59 11.55 23.82
N GLY A 205 18.26 12.73 23.28
CA GLY A 205 18.08 13.00 21.84
C GLY A 205 16.61 12.97 21.40
N ASP A 206 16.39 13.29 20.13
CA ASP A 206 15.09 13.50 19.45
C ASP A 206 14.17 12.24 19.38
N VAL A 207 14.47 11.18 20.15
CA VAL A 207 13.77 9.89 20.09
C VAL A 207 12.36 10.02 20.68
N MET A 208 11.35 9.66 19.89
CA MET A 208 9.91 9.79 20.19
C MET A 208 9.41 11.24 20.32
N GLU A 209 10.18 12.24 19.90
CA GLU A 209 9.80 13.66 20.02
C GLU A 209 8.39 13.92 19.47
N GLU A 210 8.01 13.28 18.35
CA GLU A 210 6.71 13.47 17.69
C GLU A 210 5.52 13.18 18.63
N TRP A 211 5.65 12.18 19.49
CA TRP A 211 4.60 11.82 20.45
C TRP A 211 4.46 12.83 21.60
N PHE A 212 5.48 13.65 21.84
CA PHE A 212 5.48 14.68 22.90
C PHE A 212 5.28 16.10 22.35
N THR A 213 5.31 16.30 21.03
CA THR A 213 5.05 17.62 20.42
C THR A 213 3.64 18.15 20.68
N LEU A 214 2.68 17.25 20.89
CA LEU A 214 1.26 17.58 21.11
C LEU A 214 0.99 17.82 22.59
N VAL A 215 0.85 19.08 22.97
CA VAL A 215 0.69 19.51 24.37
C VAL A 215 -0.78 19.63 24.78
N ASP A 216 -1.69 19.87 23.84
CA ASP A 216 -3.09 20.18 24.12
C ASP A 216 -4.07 19.11 23.61
N GLU A 217 -5.22 18.99 24.29
CA GLU A 217 -6.29 18.06 23.91
C GLU A 217 -6.83 18.33 22.50
N VAL A 218 -6.78 19.58 22.04
CA VAL A 218 -7.22 19.98 20.71
C VAL A 218 -6.28 19.42 19.64
N GLY A 219 -4.96 19.47 19.84
CA GLY A 219 -3.97 18.87 18.94
C GLY A 219 -4.15 17.35 18.84
N TRP A 220 -4.32 16.67 19.97
CA TRP A 220 -4.61 15.22 19.98
C TRP A 220 -5.92 14.88 19.28
N ASN A 221 -6.98 15.66 19.49
CA ASN A 221 -8.25 15.47 18.81
C ASN A 221 -8.14 15.74 17.29
N GLY A 222 -7.36 16.75 16.88
CA GLY A 222 -7.10 17.05 15.48
C GLY A 222 -6.41 15.88 14.77
N TRP A 223 -5.36 15.32 15.38
CA TRP A 223 -4.69 14.13 14.85
C TRP A 223 -5.59 12.90 14.84
N ARG A 224 -6.37 12.68 15.90
CA ARG A 224 -7.36 11.60 15.97
C ARG A 224 -8.37 11.70 14.82
N GLN A 225 -8.87 12.90 14.51
CA GLN A 225 -9.73 13.13 13.36
C GLN A 225 -9.00 12.89 12.03
N HIS A 226 -7.77 13.37 11.90
CA HIS A 226 -6.96 13.20 10.68
C HIS A 226 -6.73 11.72 10.35
N VAL A 227 -6.28 10.91 11.32
CA VAL A 227 -6.01 9.47 11.12
C VAL A 227 -7.27 8.62 11.03
N THR A 228 -8.39 9.09 11.61
CA THR A 228 -9.68 8.39 11.51
C THR A 228 -10.37 8.67 10.18
N SER A 229 -10.34 9.92 9.71
CA SER A 229 -10.92 10.29 8.40
C SER A 229 -10.06 9.81 7.24
N LYS A 230 -8.73 9.93 7.34
CA LYS A 230 -7.72 9.60 6.31
C LYS A 230 -7.85 10.34 4.98
N VAL A 231 -8.97 11.02 4.70
CA VAL A 231 -9.20 11.75 3.44
C VAL A 231 -8.09 12.76 3.19
N ASP A 232 -7.84 13.64 4.17
CA ASP A 232 -6.78 14.65 4.07
C ASP A 232 -5.40 14.00 3.95
N ALA A 233 -5.13 12.97 4.77
CA ALA A 233 -3.86 12.25 4.75
C ALA A 233 -3.56 11.66 3.36
N ARG A 234 -4.56 11.03 2.72
CA ARG A 234 -4.42 10.49 1.37
C ARG A 234 -4.34 11.57 0.31
N LEU A 235 -5.14 12.63 0.41
CA LEU A 235 -5.14 13.73 -0.54
C LEU A 235 -3.77 14.43 -0.55
N TYR A 236 -3.17 14.68 0.62
CA TYR A 236 -1.84 15.30 0.70
C TYR A 236 -0.70 14.33 0.35
N ALA A 237 -0.87 13.02 0.57
CA ALA A 237 0.15 12.02 0.25
C ALA A 237 0.18 11.68 -1.26
N PHE A 238 -0.97 11.55 -1.90
CA PHE A 238 -1.12 10.96 -3.23
C PHE A 238 -1.88 11.84 -4.23
N GLY A 239 -2.63 12.84 -3.76
CA GLY A 239 -3.45 13.70 -4.60
C GLY A 239 -2.62 14.65 -5.48
N GLY A 240 -3.03 14.80 -6.75
CA GLY A 240 -2.39 15.72 -7.69
C GLY A 240 -0.98 15.30 -8.14
N MET A 241 -0.54 14.09 -7.81
CA MET A 241 0.76 13.57 -8.20
C MET A 241 0.73 13.15 -9.67
N SER A 242 1.51 13.86 -10.48
CA SER A 242 1.59 13.58 -11.92
C SER A 242 2.19 12.20 -12.19
N THR A 243 1.45 11.35 -12.88
CA THR A 243 1.90 10.01 -13.31
C THR A 243 2.22 9.94 -14.81
N HIS A 244 1.93 10.99 -15.59
CA HIS A 244 2.08 10.94 -17.06
C HIS A 244 3.54 10.88 -17.54
N GLU A 245 4.50 11.23 -16.69
CA GLU A 245 5.94 11.13 -16.99
C GLU A 245 6.52 9.75 -16.67
N VAL A 246 5.76 8.90 -15.98
CA VAL A 246 6.17 7.55 -15.58
C VAL A 246 5.47 6.55 -16.49
N GLY A 247 6.21 6.01 -17.46
CA GLY A 247 5.66 5.09 -18.46
C GLY A 247 4.96 3.89 -17.83
N GLU A 248 5.50 3.36 -16.73
CA GLU A 248 4.94 2.20 -16.04
C GLU A 248 3.61 2.50 -15.34
N LEU A 249 3.37 3.75 -14.93
CA LEU A 249 2.14 4.18 -14.25
C LEU A 249 1.15 4.86 -15.20
N TYR A 250 1.55 5.08 -16.45
CA TYR A 250 0.68 5.71 -17.43
C TYR A 250 -0.54 4.84 -17.71
N ILE A 251 -1.71 5.47 -17.69
CA ILE A 251 -2.99 4.85 -17.99
C ILE A 251 -3.55 5.53 -19.22
N ASN A 252 -3.82 4.74 -20.26
CA ASN A 252 -4.53 5.21 -21.43
C ASN A 252 -5.99 5.50 -21.05
N PRO A 253 -6.55 6.68 -21.37
CA PRO A 253 -7.95 7.01 -21.09
C PRO A 253 -8.97 5.98 -21.64
N ARG A 254 -8.65 5.33 -22.77
CA ARG A 254 -9.51 4.27 -23.35
C ARG A 254 -9.47 2.99 -22.54
N ASP A 255 -8.30 2.61 -22.02
CA ASP A 255 -8.17 1.46 -21.13
C ASP A 255 -8.93 1.71 -19.83
N ALA A 256 -8.90 2.95 -19.31
CA ALA A 256 -9.68 3.33 -18.14
C ALA A 256 -11.19 3.20 -18.41
N GLY A 257 -11.66 3.66 -19.57
CA GLY A 257 -13.04 3.45 -20.03
C GLY A 257 -13.41 1.96 -20.10
N HIS A 258 -12.53 1.12 -20.66
CA HIS A 258 -12.72 -0.34 -20.73
C HIS A 258 -12.88 -0.94 -19.33
N PHE A 259 -11.94 -0.64 -18.43
CA PHE A 259 -11.95 -1.17 -17.08
C PHE A 259 -13.24 -0.78 -16.34
N MET A 260 -13.67 0.48 -16.46
CA MET A 260 -14.93 0.95 -15.86
C MET A 260 -16.15 0.22 -16.43
N HIS A 261 -16.18 -0.05 -17.73
CA HIS A 261 -17.25 -0.81 -18.38
C HIS A 261 -17.34 -2.24 -17.83
N VAL A 262 -16.21 -2.96 -17.78
CA VAL A 262 -16.16 -4.34 -17.26
C VAL A 262 -16.56 -4.37 -15.78
N MET A 263 -16.10 -3.40 -14.98
CA MET A 263 -16.49 -3.29 -13.57
C MET A 263 -18.00 -3.13 -13.40
N ARG A 264 -18.66 -2.30 -14.22
CA ARG A 264 -20.12 -2.06 -14.15
C ARG A 264 -20.94 -3.23 -14.66
N LYS A 265 -20.53 -3.86 -15.77
CA LYS A 265 -21.32 -4.90 -16.45
C LYS A 265 -21.08 -6.30 -15.89
N GLU A 266 -19.84 -6.64 -15.56
CA GLU A 266 -19.44 -8.02 -15.25
C GLU A 266 -19.14 -8.23 -13.76
N VAL A 267 -18.42 -7.30 -13.12
CA VAL A 267 -18.02 -7.43 -11.71
C VAL A 267 -19.16 -7.03 -10.76
N LEU A 268 -19.54 -5.75 -10.76
CA LEU A 268 -20.55 -5.19 -9.86
C LEU A 268 -21.97 -5.41 -10.36
N LYS A 269 -22.14 -5.58 -11.69
CA LYS A 269 -23.46 -5.73 -12.35
C LYS A 269 -24.42 -4.61 -11.98
N SER A 270 -23.88 -3.40 -11.85
CA SER A 270 -24.56 -2.21 -11.37
C SER A 270 -23.89 -0.97 -11.99
N PRO A 271 -24.66 0.08 -12.35
CA PRO A 271 -24.08 1.36 -12.72
C PRO A 271 -23.46 2.09 -11.53
N HIS A 272 -23.88 1.75 -10.30
CA HIS A 272 -23.38 2.35 -9.06
C HIS A 272 -22.08 1.70 -8.61
N GLY A 273 -21.19 2.51 -8.04
CA GLY A 273 -19.96 2.02 -7.42
C GLY A 273 -20.18 1.39 -6.04
N TYR A 274 -19.07 1.02 -5.40
CA TYR A 274 -19.06 0.41 -4.07
C TYR A 274 -19.78 1.28 -3.03
N GLY A 275 -20.59 0.65 -2.17
CA GLY A 275 -21.34 1.31 -1.10
C GLY A 275 -22.67 1.93 -1.53
N PHE A 276 -23.09 1.77 -2.79
CA PHE A 276 -24.36 2.28 -3.31
C PHE A 276 -25.20 1.22 -4.06
N ILE A 277 -24.86 -0.06 -3.93
CA ILE A 277 -25.55 -1.15 -4.63
C ILE A 277 -26.64 -1.74 -3.74
N THR A 278 -27.89 -1.31 -3.97
CA THR A 278 -29.07 -1.75 -3.19
C THR A 278 -29.26 -3.27 -3.19
N LYS A 279 -28.92 -3.97 -4.29
CA LYS A 279 -28.96 -5.43 -4.38
C LYS A 279 -28.04 -6.12 -3.36
N ASN A 280 -26.95 -5.47 -2.98
CA ASN A 280 -25.97 -6.00 -2.04
C ASN A 280 -26.23 -5.54 -0.59
N GLY A 281 -27.32 -4.80 -0.35
CA GLY A 281 -27.73 -4.33 0.97
C GLY A 281 -27.30 -2.90 1.31
N ASP A 282 -26.70 -2.17 0.36
CA ASP A 282 -26.20 -0.82 0.60
C ASP A 282 -27.30 0.26 0.54
N PRO A 283 -27.16 1.36 1.29
CA PRO A 283 -28.07 2.49 1.19
C PRO A 283 -27.93 3.22 -0.15
N MET A 284 -29.05 3.61 -0.75
CA MET A 284 -29.03 4.42 -1.97
C MET A 284 -28.73 5.88 -1.62
N GLN A 285 -27.61 6.44 -2.10
CA GLN A 285 -27.26 7.85 -1.89
C GLN A 285 -27.10 8.57 -3.23
N GLY A 286 -27.81 9.70 -3.40
CA GLY A 286 -27.71 10.59 -4.55
C GLY A 286 -28.34 10.07 -5.85
N LEU A 287 -28.87 10.99 -6.67
CA LEU A 287 -29.44 10.72 -8.00
C LEU A 287 -28.38 10.72 -9.12
N THR A 288 -27.10 10.95 -8.81
CA THR A 288 -26.03 11.09 -9.81
C THR A 288 -24.67 10.53 -9.36
N ASN A 289 -24.60 9.79 -8.24
CA ASN A 289 -23.34 9.26 -7.68
C ASN A 289 -22.64 8.21 -8.56
N TRP A 290 -23.14 7.93 -9.77
CA TRP A 290 -22.53 7.05 -10.76
C TRP A 290 -21.92 7.77 -11.97
N ARG A 291 -22.10 9.09 -12.09
CA ARG A 291 -21.90 9.81 -13.37
C ARG A 291 -20.51 10.38 -13.59
N THR A 292 -19.77 10.75 -12.56
CA THR A 292 -18.50 11.47 -12.75
C THR A 292 -17.36 10.87 -11.93
N ASP A 293 -17.59 10.53 -10.66
CA ASP A 293 -16.57 9.92 -9.81
C ASP A 293 -17.23 8.91 -8.86
N HIS A 294 -16.56 7.78 -8.59
CA HIS A 294 -17.00 6.86 -7.55
C HIS A 294 -16.40 7.35 -6.23
N TYR A 295 -17.20 7.70 -5.23
CA TYR A 295 -16.69 7.95 -3.88
C TYR A 295 -17.17 6.84 -2.98
N MET A 296 -16.31 6.29 -2.13
CA MET A 296 -16.75 5.40 -1.06
C MET A 296 -17.84 6.06 -0.21
N ALA A 297 -18.89 5.29 0.08
CA ALA A 297 -19.96 5.74 0.97
C ALA A 297 -19.49 5.95 2.43
N GLU A 298 -18.37 5.34 2.83
CA GLU A 298 -17.84 5.38 4.19
C GLU A 298 -16.39 5.88 4.20
N PRO A 299 -16.04 6.82 5.09
CA PRO A 299 -14.66 7.30 5.23
C PRO A 299 -13.71 6.26 5.88
N TRP A 300 -14.26 5.17 6.43
CA TRP A 300 -13.49 4.16 7.15
C TRP A 300 -13.50 2.81 6.43
N TYR A 301 -12.33 2.19 6.36
CA TYR A 301 -12.11 0.81 5.89
C TYR A 301 -11.19 0.07 6.86
N GLU A 302 -11.47 -1.21 7.06
CA GLU A 302 -10.97 -2.00 8.20
C GLU A 302 -9.44 -2.10 8.26
N TYR A 303 -8.77 -2.32 7.12
CA TYR A 303 -7.31 -2.47 7.07
C TYR A 303 -6.64 -1.73 5.90
N TYR A 304 -7.17 -1.89 4.68
CA TYR A 304 -6.63 -1.30 3.46
C TYR A 304 -7.76 -0.71 2.64
N TYR A 305 -7.47 0.33 1.86
CA TYR A 305 -8.44 0.87 0.94
C TYR A 305 -8.60 -0.03 -0.31
N LYS A 306 -9.21 -1.21 -0.18
CA LYS A 306 -9.25 -2.23 -1.24
C LYS A 306 -9.76 -1.71 -2.58
N GLU A 307 -10.79 -0.88 -2.54
CA GLU A 307 -11.51 -0.35 -3.69
C GLU A 307 -10.80 0.81 -4.41
N ALA A 308 -9.63 1.25 -3.95
CA ALA A 308 -8.91 2.42 -4.48
C ALA A 308 -8.64 2.39 -5.99
N TYR A 309 -8.62 1.22 -6.64
CA TYR A 309 -8.46 1.13 -8.09
C TYR A 309 -9.69 1.53 -8.87
N TYR A 310 -10.88 1.46 -8.29
CA TYR A 310 -12.14 1.82 -8.95
C TYR A 310 -12.72 3.11 -8.37
N ASP A 311 -12.44 3.38 -7.09
CA ASP A 311 -12.77 4.63 -6.44
C ASP A 311 -12.04 5.82 -7.11
N ASP A 312 -12.76 6.93 -7.24
CA ASP A 312 -12.38 8.18 -7.90
C ASP A 312 -11.90 8.01 -9.35
N MET A 313 -12.17 6.86 -9.97
CA MET A 313 -11.87 6.67 -11.39
C MET A 313 -12.93 7.36 -12.25
N GLY A 314 -12.50 8.39 -12.96
CA GLY A 314 -13.26 9.03 -14.03
C GLY A 314 -12.65 8.78 -15.40
N SER A 315 -13.49 8.56 -16.40
CA SER A 315 -13.11 8.63 -17.82
C SER A 315 -14.09 9.52 -18.57
N LEU A 316 -13.58 10.37 -19.46
CA LEU A 316 -14.40 11.19 -20.35
C LEU A 316 -15.39 10.34 -21.15
N GLU A 317 -15.02 9.13 -21.54
CA GLU A 317 -15.90 8.20 -22.27
C GLU A 317 -17.10 7.79 -21.41
N THR A 318 -16.87 7.45 -20.14
CA THR A 318 -17.95 7.08 -19.20
C THR A 318 -18.82 8.26 -18.77
N SER A 319 -18.30 9.49 -18.85
CA SER A 319 -19.09 10.70 -18.58
C SER A 319 -20.10 10.99 -19.70
N LEU A 320 -19.77 10.60 -20.93
CA LEU A 320 -20.65 10.68 -22.10
C LEU A 320 -21.56 9.45 -22.26
N ASP A 321 -21.17 8.31 -21.67
CA ASP A 321 -21.95 7.07 -21.59
C ASP A 321 -22.11 6.59 -20.12
N PRO A 322 -23.05 7.19 -19.36
CA PRO A 322 -23.23 6.91 -17.94
C PRO A 322 -23.64 5.47 -17.61
N HIS A 323 -24.21 4.76 -18.58
CA HIS A 323 -24.69 3.38 -18.44
C HIS A 323 -23.71 2.37 -19.02
N SER A 324 -22.64 2.86 -19.66
CA SER A 324 -21.63 2.05 -20.33
C SER A 324 -22.27 1.09 -21.33
N ASP A 325 -23.26 1.56 -22.10
CA ASP A 325 -24.02 0.76 -23.07
C ASP A 325 -23.41 0.79 -24.48
N SER A 326 -22.57 1.78 -24.76
CA SER A 326 -22.03 2.08 -26.10
C SER A 326 -20.54 1.77 -26.25
N TYR A 327 -19.90 1.26 -25.20
CA TYR A 327 -18.47 0.93 -25.22
C TYR A 327 -18.18 -0.29 -26.10
N ASP A 328 -17.20 -0.15 -26.99
CA ASP A 328 -16.72 -1.21 -27.87
C ASP A 328 -15.43 -1.84 -27.30
N PRO A 329 -15.47 -3.09 -26.80
CA PRO A 329 -14.31 -3.76 -26.24
C PRO A 329 -13.21 -4.05 -27.26
N ASP A 330 -13.52 -4.03 -28.57
CA ASP A 330 -12.57 -4.30 -29.66
C ASP A 330 -11.89 -3.04 -30.22
N TYR A 331 -11.97 -1.90 -29.52
CA TYR A 331 -11.38 -0.62 -29.96
C TYR A 331 -9.88 -0.68 -30.30
N VAL A 332 -9.13 -1.62 -29.72
CA VAL A 332 -7.70 -1.84 -30.00
C VAL A 332 -7.50 -2.58 -31.32
N HIS A 333 -8.46 -3.42 -31.71
CA HIS A 333 -8.42 -4.25 -32.92
C HIS A 333 -9.01 -3.57 -34.16
N HIS A 334 -9.74 -2.47 -33.98
CA HIS A 334 -10.32 -1.67 -35.08
C HIS A 334 -9.31 -0.82 -35.87
N HIS A 335 -8.02 -0.83 -35.49
CA HIS A 335 -6.94 -0.18 -36.24
C HIS A 335 -6.08 -1.23 -36.97
N HIS A 336 -6.59 -1.72 -38.10
CA HIS A 336 -5.81 -2.40 -39.13
C HIS A 336 -6.12 -1.83 -40.51
#